data_AF-A0A2K5Q232-F1
#
_entry.id   AF-A0A2K5Q232-F1
#
_cell.length_a   1.000
_cell.length_b   1.000
_cell.length_c   1.000
_cell.angle_alpha   90.00
_cell.angle_beta   90.00
_cell.angle_gamma   90.00
#
_symmetry.space_group_name_H-M   'P 1'
#
loop_
_entity.id
_entity.type
_entity.pdbx_description
1 polymer ?
#
loop_
_entity_poly.entity_id
_entity_poly.type
_entity_poly.pdbx_seq_one_letter_code
_entity_poly.pdbx_strand_id
1 'polypeptide(L)'
;MLVLRSCLTKAGASRTSAPEVCSSFAMGPRQYNGTFYEFCTYYLKPSKTNAFMENLTENIHIRTAHSELVGFWCVEFGGRINNNFAHRAEVRKALAHIDKQESEITYLIPWSKLEKPPKEGVCELAVFQMNPGGPALWGDAFKRAINAHVNLGYTKIVGIFRTEYGELNRGTAVHLFYESADSRAAGRHKSHEDPRVVVAVRESVNDLVSQQNMLLIPTSFSPLK
;
A
#
# COMPACT_ATOMS: atom_id res chain seq x y z
N MET A 1 1.72 0.95 -10.62
CA MET A 1 1.51 1.64 -9.33
C MET A 1 2.79 2.35 -8.96
N LEU A 2 2.66 3.59 -8.51
CA LEU A 2 3.74 4.51 -8.15
C LEU A 2 3.52 4.94 -6.70
N VAL A 3 4.57 4.96 -5.89
CA VAL A 3 4.53 5.54 -4.54
C VAL A 3 5.53 6.69 -4.46
N LEU A 4 5.03 7.88 -4.12
CA LEU A 4 5.83 9.08 -3.87
C LEU A 4 5.78 9.42 -2.39
N ARG A 5 6.85 9.98 -1.85
CA ARG A 5 6.93 10.50 -0.48
C ARG A 5 7.16 12.00 -0.53
N SER A 6 6.36 12.71 0.26
CA SER A 6 6.43 14.17 0.40
C SER A 6 6.40 14.55 1.88
N CYS A 7 7.02 15.67 2.22
CA CYS A 7 6.96 16.27 3.54
C CYS A 7 6.31 17.65 3.43
N LEU A 8 5.34 17.96 4.28
CA LEU A 8 4.90 19.33 4.46
C LEU A 8 6.04 20.13 5.08
N THR A 9 6.48 21.20 4.42
CA THR A 9 7.32 22.22 5.05
C THR A 9 6.57 22.76 6.26
N LYS A 10 7.15 22.62 7.46
CA LYS A 10 6.57 23.11 8.71
C LYS A 10 6.30 24.61 8.58
N ALA A 11 5.05 25.02 8.37
CA ALA A 11 4.62 26.34 8.76
C ALA A 11 4.62 26.34 10.31
N GLY A 12 5.48 27.14 10.91
CA GLY A 12 5.80 27.08 12.33
C GLY A 12 4.56 27.20 13.22
N ALA A 13 4.35 26.22 14.09
CA ALA A 13 3.55 26.38 15.30
C ALA A 13 4.07 25.41 16.37
N SER A 14 4.97 25.91 17.24
CA SER A 14 5.24 25.25 18.51
C SER A 14 4.04 25.48 19.43
N ARG A 15 3.26 24.43 19.68
CA ARG A 15 2.37 24.39 20.85
C ARG A 15 2.69 23.15 21.67
N THR A 16 3.28 23.39 22.83
CA THR A 16 3.38 22.42 23.91
C THR A 16 1.98 22.05 24.41
N SER A 17 1.63 20.76 24.41
CA SER A 17 0.42 20.25 25.08
C SER A 17 0.78 19.16 26.10
N ALA A 18 0.05 19.19 27.22
CA ALA A 18 0.12 18.34 28.41
C ALA A 18 0.02 16.81 28.11
N PRO A 19 0.35 15.93 29.09
CA PRO A 19 0.43 14.49 28.83
C PRO A 19 -0.99 13.91 28.72
N GLU A 20 -1.45 13.68 27.49
CA GLU A 20 -2.63 12.86 27.22
C GLU A 20 -2.26 11.38 27.33
N VAL A 21 -2.97 10.65 28.19
CA VAL A 21 -2.96 9.18 28.21
C VAL A 21 -3.73 8.71 26.97
N CYS A 22 -3.02 8.51 25.86
CA CYS A 22 -3.58 8.03 24.60
C CYS A 22 -3.13 6.59 24.35
N SER A 23 -4.05 5.71 23.92
CA SER A 23 -3.68 4.36 23.46
C SER A 23 -2.68 4.47 22.31
N SER A 24 -1.67 3.60 22.26
CA SER A 24 -0.70 3.55 21.15
C SER A 24 -1.34 3.33 19.77
N PHE A 25 -2.62 2.96 19.73
CA PHE A 25 -3.42 2.79 18.53
C PHE A 25 -4.49 3.87 18.35
N ALA A 26 -4.76 4.69 19.36
CA ALA A 26 -5.64 5.84 19.26
C ALA A 26 -4.91 6.98 18.55
N MET A 27 -4.99 7.01 17.23
CA MET A 27 -4.52 8.14 16.44
C MET A 27 -5.51 8.46 15.31
N GLY A 28 -6.30 9.51 15.53
CA GLY A 28 -6.45 10.54 14.50
C GLY A 28 -5.09 11.20 14.26
N PRO A 29 -4.83 11.82 13.10
CA PRO A 29 -3.48 12.19 12.69
C PRO A 29 -2.84 13.17 13.69
N ARG A 30 -1.94 12.69 14.54
CA ARG A 30 -0.83 13.50 15.01
C ARG A 30 0.35 13.21 14.07
N GLN A 31 0.30 13.80 12.88
CA GLN A 31 1.43 13.80 11.96
C GLN A 31 2.54 14.70 12.51
N TYR A 32 3.21 14.26 13.57
CA TYR A 32 4.28 15.05 14.18
C TYR A 32 5.42 15.34 13.20
N ASN A 33 5.61 14.49 12.19
CA ASN A 33 6.64 14.62 11.16
C ASN A 33 6.16 15.18 9.81
N GLY A 34 4.85 15.39 9.61
CA GLY A 34 4.30 15.96 8.36
C GLY A 34 4.64 15.17 7.07
N THR A 35 5.05 13.90 7.17
CA THR A 35 5.38 13.05 6.03
C THR A 35 4.14 12.30 5.55
N PHE A 36 3.94 12.28 4.23
CA PHE A 36 2.86 11.57 3.56
C PHE A 36 3.39 10.77 2.38
N TYR A 37 2.59 9.78 1.98
CA TYR A 37 2.87 8.91 0.85
C TYR A 37 1.70 8.95 -0.13
N GLU A 38 1.97 9.27 -1.39
CA GLU A 38 1.00 9.27 -2.47
C GLU A 38 1.09 7.95 -3.24
N PHE A 39 0.02 7.16 -3.22
CA PHE A 39 -0.14 5.97 -4.06
C PHE A 39 -0.87 6.36 -5.35
N CYS A 40 -0.16 6.33 -6.48
CA CYS A 40 -0.71 6.57 -7.81
C CYS A 40 -0.89 5.24 -8.57
N THR A 41 -2.12 4.91 -8.94
CA THR A 41 -2.43 3.73 -9.76
C THR A 41 -2.90 4.16 -11.14
N TYR A 42 -2.20 3.71 -12.18
CA TYR A 42 -2.51 4.00 -13.58
C TYR A 42 -3.13 2.76 -14.24
N TYR A 43 -4.30 2.95 -14.84
CA TYR A 43 -4.95 1.95 -15.68
C TYR A 43 -4.61 2.29 -17.13
N LEU A 44 -3.82 1.42 -17.78
CA LEU A 44 -3.32 1.65 -19.13
C LEU A 44 -4.05 0.73 -20.11
N LYS A 45 -4.15 1.17 -21.37
CA LYS A 45 -4.51 0.26 -22.47
C LYS A 45 -3.30 -0.62 -22.79
N PRO A 46 -3.47 -1.94 -23.02
CA PRO A 46 -2.34 -2.83 -23.33
C PRO A 46 -1.46 -2.34 -24.49
N SER A 47 -2.08 -1.79 -25.55
CA SER A 47 -1.36 -1.24 -26.72
C SER A 47 -0.60 0.07 -26.46
N LYS A 48 -0.70 0.63 -25.25
CA LYS A 48 -0.14 1.92 -24.86
C LYS A 48 0.86 1.81 -23.70
N THR A 49 1.07 0.61 -23.16
CA THR A 49 1.97 0.38 -22.01
C THR A 49 3.41 0.78 -22.30
N ASN A 50 3.99 0.35 -23.42
CA ASN A 50 5.40 0.64 -23.72
C ASN A 50 5.66 2.14 -23.88
N ALA A 51 4.84 2.82 -24.70
CA ALA A 51 4.94 4.26 -24.90
C ALA A 51 4.72 5.06 -23.60
N PHE A 52 3.85 4.57 -22.70
CA PHE A 52 3.72 5.17 -21.37
C PHE A 52 4.98 5.00 -20.52
N MET A 53 5.58 3.81 -20.52
CA MET A 53 6.79 3.52 -19.74
C MET A 53 8.00 4.32 -20.24
N GLU A 54 8.16 4.48 -21.55
CA GLU A 54 9.18 5.34 -22.15
C GLU A 54 9.01 6.79 -21.72
N ASN A 55 7.82 7.35 -21.92
CA ASN A 55 7.52 8.73 -21.53
C ASN A 55 7.71 8.97 -20.03
N LEU A 56 7.28 8.03 -19.20
CA LEU A 56 7.47 8.11 -17.76
C LEU A 56 8.96 8.10 -17.41
N THR A 57 9.75 7.19 -18.00
CA THR A 57 11.19 7.08 -17.72
C THR A 57 11.91 8.38 -18.08
N GLU A 58 11.55 9.00 -19.21
CA GLU A 58 12.11 10.29 -19.65
C GLU A 58 11.72 11.44 -18.69
N ASN A 59 10.49 11.44 -18.17
CA ASN A 59 9.92 12.60 -17.48
C ASN A 59 9.76 12.42 -15.96
N ILE A 60 10.12 11.27 -15.39
CA ILE A 60 9.95 10.99 -13.96
C ILE A 60 10.72 11.98 -13.09
N HIS A 61 11.83 12.53 -13.61
CA HIS A 61 12.65 13.53 -12.95
C HIS A 61 11.87 14.79 -12.53
N ILE A 62 10.82 15.15 -13.29
CA ILE A 62 9.93 16.29 -12.99
C ILE A 62 9.16 16.04 -11.70
N ARG A 63 8.65 14.81 -11.50
CA ARG A 63 7.98 14.43 -10.25
C ARG A 63 8.98 14.31 -9.11
N THR A 64 10.15 13.74 -9.38
CA THR A 64 11.16 13.53 -8.33
C THR A 64 11.87 14.78 -7.88
N ALA A 65 11.75 15.89 -8.62
CA ALA A 65 12.18 17.21 -8.18
C ALA A 65 11.38 17.73 -6.96
N HIS A 66 10.14 17.24 -6.77
CA HIS A 66 9.25 17.70 -5.71
C HIS A 66 8.97 16.63 -4.64
N SER A 67 9.05 15.35 -5.00
CA SER A 67 8.71 14.23 -4.11
C SER A 67 9.67 13.07 -4.31
N GLU A 68 10.11 12.42 -3.23
CA GLU A 68 10.97 11.24 -3.32
C GLU A 68 10.18 10.07 -3.96
N LEU A 69 10.74 9.45 -5.00
CA LEU A 69 10.21 8.19 -5.53
C LEU A 69 10.53 7.06 -4.55
N VAL A 70 9.50 6.51 -3.91
CA VAL A 70 9.65 5.37 -3.01
C VAL A 70 9.69 4.08 -3.81
N GLY A 71 8.82 3.93 -4.79
CA GLY A 71 8.91 2.80 -5.70
C GLY A 71 7.89 2.85 -6.83
N PHE A 72 8.14 1.99 -7.81
CA PHE A 72 7.32 1.87 -8.99
C PHE A 72 7.20 0.40 -9.39
N TRP A 73 5.96 -0.06 -9.56
CA TRP A 73 5.65 -1.46 -9.82
C TRP A 73 4.65 -1.62 -10.96
N CYS A 74 4.82 -2.66 -11.75
CA CYS A 74 3.76 -3.21 -12.59
C CYS A 74 2.84 -4.08 -11.73
N VAL A 75 1.55 -4.06 -12.02
CA VAL A 75 0.58 -4.95 -11.36
C VAL A 75 0.45 -6.18 -12.24
N GLU A 76 0.83 -7.34 -11.71
CA GLU A 76 0.74 -8.60 -12.46
C GLU A 76 -0.64 -9.24 -12.29
N PHE A 77 -1.08 -9.40 -11.04
CA PHE A 77 -2.34 -10.05 -10.69
C PHE A 77 -3.07 -9.33 -9.55
N GLY A 78 -4.40 -9.46 -9.51
CA GLY A 78 -5.25 -8.91 -8.46
C GLY A 78 -5.66 -7.45 -8.66
N GLY A 79 -6.16 -6.84 -7.58
CA GLY A 79 -6.71 -5.48 -7.59
C GLY A 79 -8.18 -5.42 -7.95
N ARG A 80 -8.76 -4.22 -7.89
CA ARG A 80 -10.18 -4.00 -8.20
C ARG A 80 -10.40 -4.23 -9.70
N ILE A 81 -10.78 -5.45 -10.05
CA ILE A 81 -11.32 -5.78 -11.36
C ILE A 81 -12.66 -5.05 -11.42
N ASN A 82 -12.71 -3.89 -12.07
CA ASN A 82 -13.98 -3.26 -12.35
C ASN A 82 -14.66 -4.14 -13.41
N ASN A 83 -15.43 -5.13 -12.97
CA ASN A 83 -16.22 -6.04 -13.79
C ASN A 83 -17.27 -5.25 -14.56
N ASN A 84 -16.87 -4.65 -15.68
CA ASN A 84 -17.80 -4.28 -16.74
C ASN A 84 -17.08 -4.32 -18.09
N PHE A 85 -16.82 -5.54 -18.56
CA PHE A 85 -16.16 -5.82 -19.84
C PHE A 85 -17.07 -5.54 -21.07
N ALA A 86 -18.32 -5.12 -20.89
CA ALA A 86 -19.32 -5.07 -21.96
C ALA A 86 -19.60 -3.68 -22.58
N HIS A 87 -18.91 -2.59 -22.20
CA HIS A 87 -19.29 -1.26 -22.72
C HIS A 87 -18.13 -0.30 -23.01
N ARG A 88 -17.22 -0.68 -23.90
CA ARG A 88 -16.08 0.17 -24.31
C ARG A 88 -15.77 0.16 -25.82
N ALA A 89 -16.79 0.23 -26.67
CA ALA A 89 -16.56 0.41 -28.10
C ALA A 89 -16.50 1.88 -28.58
N GLU A 90 -17.13 2.87 -27.94
CA GLU A 90 -17.37 4.13 -28.69
C GLU A 90 -16.96 5.49 -28.09
N VAL A 91 -16.43 5.61 -26.87
CA VAL A 91 -16.41 6.96 -26.23
C VAL A 91 -15.05 7.63 -26.03
N ARG A 92 -13.87 7.06 -26.37
CA ARG A 92 -12.60 7.70 -25.95
C ARG A 92 -11.58 7.94 -27.05
N LYS A 93 -11.92 8.94 -27.87
CA LYS A 93 -11.03 9.61 -28.81
C LYS A 93 -10.27 10.73 -28.07
N ALA A 94 -8.95 10.68 -28.17
CA ALA A 94 -7.99 11.77 -27.90
C ALA A 94 -7.86 12.31 -26.46
N LEU A 95 -7.16 11.57 -25.59
CA LEU A 95 -6.08 12.08 -24.72
C LEU A 95 -5.37 10.91 -24.03
N ALA A 96 -4.03 10.94 -24.01
CA ALA A 96 -3.12 10.22 -23.11
C ALA A 96 -3.19 8.68 -23.02
N HIS A 97 -2.04 8.05 -22.82
CA HIS A 97 -1.86 6.59 -22.71
C HIS A 97 -2.61 5.92 -21.51
N ILE A 98 -3.33 6.71 -20.71
CA ILE A 98 -3.97 6.34 -19.44
C ILE A 98 -5.50 6.39 -19.58
N ASP A 99 -6.18 5.30 -19.24
CA ASP A 99 -7.65 5.21 -19.20
C ASP A 99 -8.26 5.74 -17.89
N LYS A 100 -7.55 5.57 -16.78
CA LYS A 100 -7.94 6.03 -15.44
C LYS A 100 -6.69 6.18 -14.59
N GLN A 101 -6.65 7.20 -13.75
CA GLN A 101 -5.65 7.34 -12.70
C GLN A 101 -6.38 7.49 -11.36
N GLU A 102 -5.91 6.77 -10.36
CA GLU A 102 -6.31 6.96 -8.96
C GLU A 102 -5.10 7.45 -8.17
N SER A 103 -5.31 8.41 -7.28
CA SER A 103 -4.30 8.87 -6.32
C SER A 103 -4.87 8.82 -4.91
N GLU A 104 -4.07 8.35 -3.97
CA GLU A 104 -4.41 8.25 -2.57
C GLU A 104 -3.28 8.77 -1.72
N ILE A 105 -3.63 9.65 -0.77
CA ILE A 105 -2.69 10.16 0.22
C ILE A 105 -2.81 9.29 1.45
N THR A 106 -1.67 8.81 1.93
CA THR A 106 -1.55 7.90 3.05
C THR A 106 -0.46 8.35 4.01
N TYR A 107 -0.47 7.80 5.21
CA TYR A 107 0.62 7.93 6.19
C TYR A 107 1.03 6.56 6.70
N LEU A 108 2.30 6.41 7.07
CA LEU A 108 2.78 5.23 7.79
C LEU A 108 2.11 5.15 9.15
N ILE A 109 1.61 3.97 9.51
CA ILE A 109 1.06 3.75 10.85
C ILE A 109 2.19 3.74 11.91
N PRO A 110 1.92 4.06 13.18
CA PRO A 110 2.96 4.34 14.18
C PRO A 110 3.96 3.22 14.46
N TRP A 111 3.54 1.95 14.30
CA TRP A 111 4.38 0.78 14.54
C TRP A 111 4.97 0.19 13.26
N SER A 112 4.81 0.85 12.12
CA SER A 112 5.42 0.47 10.86
C SER A 112 6.58 1.39 10.51
N LYS A 113 7.57 0.86 9.81
CA LYS A 113 8.67 1.60 9.21
C LYS A 113 8.73 1.24 7.73
N LEU A 114 9.20 2.19 6.92
CA LEU A 114 9.52 1.91 5.54
C LEU A 114 10.86 1.17 5.49
N GLU A 115 10.84 -0.09 5.06
CA GLU A 115 12.02 -0.94 4.96
C GLU A 115 12.32 -1.28 3.50
N LYS A 116 13.61 -1.30 3.15
CA LYS A 116 14.03 -1.77 1.83
C LYS A 116 14.04 -3.30 1.81
N PRO A 117 13.51 -3.94 0.75
CA PRO A 117 13.71 -5.37 0.54
C PRO A 117 15.19 -5.77 0.65
N PRO A 118 15.49 -6.95 1.22
CA PRO A 118 16.86 -7.41 1.40
C PRO A 118 17.52 -7.86 0.08
N LYS A 119 16.72 -8.20 -0.93
CA LYS A 119 17.10 -8.69 -2.24
C LYS A 119 15.95 -8.48 -3.22
N GLU A 120 16.23 -8.64 -4.50
CA GLU A 120 15.20 -8.60 -5.55
C GLU A 120 14.16 -9.70 -5.33
N GLY A 121 12.90 -9.37 -5.64
CA GLY A 121 11.77 -10.28 -5.47
C GLY A 121 10.46 -9.65 -5.93
N VAL A 122 9.36 -10.14 -5.38
CA VAL A 122 8.01 -9.65 -5.70
C VAL A 122 7.36 -9.04 -4.48
N CYS A 123 6.52 -8.04 -4.71
CA CYS A 123 5.77 -7.38 -3.66
C CYS A 123 4.28 -7.76 -3.72
N GLU A 124 3.60 -7.66 -2.59
CA GLU A 124 2.16 -7.67 -2.51
C GLU A 124 1.69 -6.40 -1.81
N LEU A 125 0.70 -5.73 -2.38
CA LEU A 125 -0.07 -4.73 -1.66
C LEU A 125 -1.41 -5.36 -1.26
N ALA A 126 -1.57 -5.64 0.02
CA ALA A 126 -2.81 -6.11 0.61
C ALA A 126 -3.55 -4.94 1.26
N VAL A 127 -4.81 -4.74 0.92
CA VAL A 127 -5.63 -3.62 1.36
C VAL A 127 -6.78 -4.16 2.20
N PHE A 128 -6.85 -3.73 3.46
CA PHE A 128 -7.80 -4.21 4.45
C PHE A 128 -8.77 -3.10 4.84
N GLN A 129 -10.03 -3.24 4.46
CA GLN A 129 -11.10 -2.39 4.96
C GLN A 129 -11.60 -2.94 6.29
N MET A 130 -11.32 -2.21 7.37
CA MET A 130 -11.74 -2.57 8.72
C MET A 130 -13.03 -1.85 9.13
N ASN A 131 -13.69 -2.36 10.16
CA ASN A 131 -14.86 -1.72 10.75
C ASN A 131 -14.56 -0.27 11.18
N PRO A 132 -15.56 0.63 11.07
CA PRO A 132 -15.48 1.96 11.66
C PRO A 132 -15.18 1.90 13.16
N GLY A 133 -14.52 2.93 13.70
CA GLY A 133 -14.00 2.95 15.08
C GLY A 133 -12.48 3.05 15.15
N GLY A 134 -11.81 2.76 14.03
CA GLY A 134 -10.37 3.01 13.85
C GLY A 134 -9.46 2.04 14.61
N PRO A 135 -8.14 2.24 14.54
CA PRO A 135 -7.16 1.27 15.03
C PRO A 135 -7.21 1.05 16.55
N ALA A 136 -7.83 1.94 17.33
CA ALA A 136 -8.04 1.71 18.76
C ALA A 136 -8.91 0.47 19.03
N LEU A 137 -9.82 0.12 18.09
CA LEU A 137 -10.69 -1.05 18.19
C LEU A 137 -9.98 -2.33 17.75
N TRP A 138 -9.39 -2.30 16.55
CA TRP A 138 -8.90 -3.51 15.87
C TRP A 138 -7.37 -3.58 15.69
N GLY A 139 -6.64 -2.52 16.03
CA GLY A 139 -5.22 -2.35 15.70
C GLY A 139 -4.31 -3.38 16.35
N ASP A 140 -4.60 -3.78 17.59
CA ASP A 140 -3.85 -4.82 18.29
C ASP A 140 -4.04 -6.20 17.67
N ALA A 141 -5.29 -6.58 17.36
CA ALA A 141 -5.60 -7.85 16.71
C ALA A 141 -4.98 -7.88 15.30
N PHE A 142 -5.11 -6.80 14.54
CA PHE A 142 -4.51 -6.66 13.22
C PHE A 142 -2.97 -6.78 13.26
N LYS A 143 -2.32 -6.06 14.18
CA LYS A 143 -0.87 -6.15 14.37
C LYS A 143 -0.41 -7.57 14.70
N ARG A 144 -1.14 -8.28 15.57
CA ARG A 144 -0.85 -9.69 15.90
C ARG A 144 -0.99 -10.60 14.68
N ALA A 145 -2.04 -10.44 13.87
CA ALA A 145 -2.25 -11.22 12.66
C ALA A 145 -1.11 -11.01 11.64
N ILE A 146 -0.74 -9.76 11.37
CA ILE A 146 0.36 -9.44 10.45
C ILE A 146 1.69 -10.00 10.97
N ASN A 147 2.01 -9.80 12.25
CA ASN A 147 3.25 -10.31 12.83
C ASN A 147 3.30 -11.84 12.86
N ALA A 148 2.17 -12.54 13.04
CA ALA A 148 2.13 -14.00 12.98
C ALA A 148 2.57 -14.51 11.60
N HIS A 149 2.15 -13.85 10.51
CA HIS A 149 2.63 -14.17 9.16
C HIS A 149 4.13 -13.87 8.99
N VAL A 150 4.61 -12.72 9.45
CA VAL A 150 6.03 -12.34 9.35
C VAL A 150 6.93 -13.30 10.15
N ASN A 151 6.47 -13.73 11.33
CA ASN A 151 7.23 -14.61 12.21
C ASN A 151 7.39 -16.04 11.65
N LEU A 152 6.60 -16.43 10.65
CA LEU A 152 6.84 -17.66 9.87
C LEU A 152 8.01 -17.54 8.90
N GLY A 153 8.55 -16.33 8.69
CA GLY A 153 9.77 -16.08 7.93
C GLY A 153 9.62 -16.12 6.41
N TYR A 154 8.41 -16.32 5.88
CA TYR A 154 8.19 -16.37 4.42
C TYR A 154 7.90 -15.00 3.78
N THR A 155 7.71 -13.96 4.59
CA THR A 155 7.41 -12.60 4.13
C THR A 155 8.07 -11.55 5.01
N LYS A 156 8.26 -10.34 4.46
CA LYS A 156 8.73 -9.17 5.20
C LYS A 156 7.81 -7.98 4.97
N ILE A 157 7.64 -7.14 5.99
CA ILE A 157 6.88 -5.88 5.85
C ILE A 157 7.80 -4.84 5.22
N VAL A 158 7.39 -4.28 4.10
CA VAL A 158 8.01 -3.09 3.49
C VAL A 158 7.45 -1.82 4.11
N GLY A 159 6.15 -1.79 4.38
CA GLY A 159 5.51 -0.65 5.04
C GLY A 159 4.01 -0.87 5.20
N ILE A 160 3.41 -0.23 6.19
CA ILE A 160 1.97 -0.28 6.44
C ILE A 160 1.44 1.15 6.49
N PHE A 161 0.49 1.41 5.61
CA PHE A 161 -0.04 2.73 5.31
C PHE A 161 -1.52 2.78 5.63
N ARG A 162 -1.98 3.93 6.10
CA ARG A 162 -3.40 4.21 6.27
C ARG A 162 -3.78 5.41 5.42
N THR A 163 -4.91 5.29 4.72
CA THR A 163 -5.44 6.37 3.88
C THR A 163 -5.86 7.56 4.72
N GLU A 164 -5.41 8.74 4.31
CA GLU A 164 -5.82 10.05 4.82
C GLU A 164 -6.79 10.74 3.84
N TYR A 165 -6.44 10.73 2.54
CA TYR A 165 -7.28 11.28 1.47
C TYR A 165 -7.38 10.31 0.29
N GLY A 166 -8.57 10.20 -0.28
CA GLY A 166 -8.90 9.22 -1.34
C GLY A 166 -10.26 8.60 -1.08
N GLU A 167 -10.48 7.35 -1.51
CA GLU A 167 -11.61 6.57 -0.97
C GLU A 167 -11.33 6.32 0.52
N LEU A 168 -11.86 7.18 1.40
CA LEU A 168 -11.59 7.18 2.86
C LEU A 168 -11.87 5.82 3.53
N ASN A 169 -12.68 4.98 2.86
CA ASN A 169 -13.03 3.64 3.28
C ASN A 169 -12.17 2.53 2.66
N ARG A 170 -11.13 2.82 1.85
CA ARG A 170 -10.28 1.77 1.26
C ARG A 170 -9.37 1.08 2.27
N GLY A 171 -9.13 1.67 3.45
CA GLY A 171 -8.59 0.94 4.60
C GLY A 171 -7.07 0.96 4.76
N THR A 172 -6.52 -0.03 5.47
CA THR A 172 -5.09 -0.14 5.80
C THR A 172 -4.38 -0.93 4.72
N ALA A 173 -3.41 -0.32 4.04
CA ALA A 173 -2.59 -0.96 3.01
C ALA A 173 -1.30 -1.51 3.62
N VAL A 174 -1.06 -2.81 3.45
CA VAL A 174 0.12 -3.53 3.91
C VAL A 174 0.94 -3.92 2.69
N HIS A 175 2.14 -3.37 2.60
CA HIS A 175 3.09 -3.69 1.56
C HIS A 175 4.05 -4.78 2.07
N LEU A 176 3.99 -5.94 1.44
CA LEU A 176 4.76 -7.13 1.80
C LEU A 176 5.75 -7.49 0.70
N PHE A 177 6.91 -7.97 1.09
CA PHE A 177 7.94 -8.50 0.21
C PHE A 177 7.99 -10.03 0.31
N TYR A 178 8.26 -10.67 -0.83
CA TYR A 178 8.50 -12.10 -0.99
C TYR A 178 9.67 -12.33 -1.96
N GLU A 179 10.39 -13.43 -1.77
CA GLU A 179 11.51 -13.77 -2.65
C GLU A 179 11.04 -14.10 -4.08
N SER A 180 9.87 -14.72 -4.20
CA SER A 180 9.21 -15.08 -5.45
C SER A 180 7.72 -15.31 -5.25
N ALA A 181 6.95 -15.36 -6.35
CA ALA A 181 5.53 -15.73 -6.29
C ALA A 181 5.31 -17.14 -5.71
N ASP A 182 6.23 -18.07 -5.98
CA ASP A 182 6.18 -19.43 -5.43
C ASP A 182 6.45 -19.45 -3.92
N SER A 183 7.44 -18.68 -3.46
CA SER A 183 7.73 -18.56 -2.02
C SER A 183 6.54 -17.98 -1.26
N ARG A 184 5.83 -17.01 -1.87
CA ARG A 184 4.59 -16.46 -1.36
C ARG A 184 3.52 -17.54 -1.26
N ALA A 185 3.29 -18.30 -2.33
CA ALA A 185 2.27 -19.36 -2.36
C ALA A 185 2.54 -20.45 -1.31
N ALA A 186 3.78 -20.94 -1.25
CA ALA A 186 4.20 -21.95 -0.28
C ALA A 186 4.10 -21.46 1.17
N GLY A 187 4.53 -20.22 1.43
CA GLY A 187 4.43 -19.59 2.75
C GLY A 187 2.98 -19.37 3.19
N ARG A 188 2.11 -18.93 2.28
CA ARG A 188 0.68 -18.79 2.52
C ARG A 188 0.03 -20.15 2.83
N HIS A 189 0.38 -21.19 2.10
CA HIS A 189 -0.12 -22.54 2.36
C HIS A 189 0.25 -23.00 3.78
N LYS A 190 1.53 -22.89 4.16
CA LYS A 190 1.99 -23.18 5.53
C LYS A 190 1.27 -22.35 6.58
N SER A 191 1.02 -21.06 6.30
CA SER A 191 0.35 -20.17 7.24
C SER A 191 -1.10 -20.57 7.55
N HIS A 192 -1.77 -21.28 6.63
CA HIS A 192 -3.12 -21.79 6.87
C HIS A 192 -3.15 -22.98 7.84
N GLU A 193 -2.02 -23.67 8.02
CA GLU A 193 -1.90 -24.83 8.91
C GLU A 193 -1.25 -24.47 10.26
N ASP A 194 -0.60 -23.31 10.39
CA ASP A 194 0.02 -22.88 11.65
C ASP A 194 -1.05 -22.36 12.63
N PRO A 195 -1.25 -23.02 13.80
CA PRO A 195 -2.29 -22.63 14.76
C PRO A 195 -2.14 -21.19 15.29
N ARG A 196 -0.91 -20.66 15.38
CA ARG A 196 -0.64 -19.31 15.88
C ARG A 196 -1.12 -18.26 14.89
N VAL A 197 -0.91 -18.51 13.59
CA VAL A 197 -1.44 -17.66 12.52
C VAL A 197 -2.96 -17.75 12.49
N VAL A 198 -3.52 -18.96 12.50
CA VAL A 198 -4.97 -19.17 12.41
C VAL A 198 -5.70 -18.46 13.55
N VAL A 199 -5.22 -18.57 14.80
CA VAL A 199 -5.81 -17.89 15.95
C VAL A 199 -5.71 -16.36 15.82
N ALA A 200 -4.53 -15.84 15.47
CA ALA A 200 -4.34 -14.39 15.34
C ALA A 200 -5.20 -13.79 14.21
N VAL A 201 -5.28 -14.48 13.06
CA VAL A 201 -6.12 -14.07 11.93
C VAL A 201 -7.60 -14.14 12.30
N ARG A 202 -8.05 -15.19 12.99
CA ARG A 202 -9.44 -15.32 13.43
C ARG A 202 -9.87 -14.15 14.33
N GLU A 203 -9.01 -13.70 15.23
CA GLU A 203 -9.31 -12.55 16.06
C GLU A 203 -9.40 -11.26 15.25
N SER A 204 -8.47 -11.05 14.30
CA SER A 204 -8.46 -9.85 13.45
C SER A 204 -9.61 -9.80 12.45
N VAL A 205 -10.11 -10.95 11.97
CA VAL A 205 -11.14 -11.00 10.91
C VAL A 205 -12.50 -10.53 11.39
N ASN A 206 -12.76 -10.54 12.70
CA ASN A 206 -14.01 -10.04 13.29
C ASN A 206 -14.27 -8.56 12.96
N ASP A 207 -13.20 -7.80 12.77
CA ASP A 207 -13.26 -6.39 12.41
C ASP A 207 -13.03 -6.12 10.91
N LEU A 208 -12.94 -7.16 10.08
CA LEU A 208 -12.68 -7.04 8.65
C LEU A 208 -13.99 -6.93 7.87
N VAL A 209 -14.16 -5.82 7.14
CA VAL A 209 -15.28 -5.63 6.21
C VAL A 209 -14.96 -6.24 4.84
N SER A 210 -13.79 -5.92 4.30
CA SER A 210 -13.33 -6.47 3.03
C SER A 210 -11.81 -6.48 2.95
N GLN A 211 -11.26 -7.38 2.14
CA GLN A 211 -9.83 -7.42 1.83
C GLN A 211 -9.61 -7.66 0.34
N GLN A 212 -8.57 -7.05 -0.21
CA GLN A 212 -8.11 -7.26 -1.57
C GLN A 212 -6.59 -7.25 -1.60
N ASN A 213 -5.99 -7.83 -2.63
CA ASN A 213 -4.55 -7.79 -2.80
C ASN A 213 -4.17 -7.67 -4.27
N MET A 214 -2.93 -7.24 -4.48
CA MET A 214 -2.29 -7.11 -5.78
C MET A 214 -0.86 -7.61 -5.71
N LEU A 215 -0.44 -8.44 -6.66
CA LEU A 215 0.96 -8.79 -6.87
C LEU A 215 1.64 -7.69 -7.70
N LEU A 216 2.75 -7.19 -7.19
CA LEU A 216 3.50 -6.06 -7.70
C LEU A 216 4.89 -6.52 -8.11
N ILE A 217 5.27 -6.22 -9.36
CA ILE A 217 6.60 -6.50 -9.91
C ILE A 217 7.37 -5.18 -9.99
N PRO A 218 8.48 -5.02 -9.25
CA PRO A 218 9.28 -3.80 -9.30
C PRO A 218 9.80 -3.56 -10.72
N THR A 219 9.72 -2.32 -11.20
CA THR A 219 10.38 -1.97 -12.47
C THR A 219 11.88 -1.80 -12.25
N SER A 220 12.66 -1.85 -13.35
CA SER A 220 14.12 -1.75 -13.31
C SER A 220 14.65 -0.49 -12.60
N PHE A 221 13.90 0.61 -12.65
CA PHE A 221 14.23 1.89 -12.02
C PHE A 221 13.56 2.11 -10.65
N SER A 222 12.80 1.14 -10.13
CA SER A 222 12.16 1.25 -8.81
C SER A 222 13.23 1.30 -7.70
N PRO A 223 13.21 2.33 -6.82
CA PRO A 223 14.15 2.40 -5.69
C PRO A 223 13.94 1.32 -4.63
N LEU A 224 12.70 0.83 -4.49
CA LEU A 224 12.34 -0.35 -3.71
C LEU A 224 12.18 -1.54 -4.68
N LYS A 225 13.27 -2.24 -4.90
CA LYS A 225 13.34 -3.52 -5.62
C LYS A 225 13.99 -4.58 -4.73
#